data_AF-A0A2V2ARR1-F1
#
_entry.id   AF-A0A2V2ARR1-F1
#
_cell.length_a   1.000
_cell.length_b   1.000
_cell.length_c   1.000
_cell.angle_alpha   90.00
_cell.angle_beta   90.00
_cell.angle_gamma   90.00
#
_symmetry.space_group_name_H-M   'P 1'
#
loop_
_entity.id
_entity.type
_entity.pdbx_description
1 polymer ?
#
loop_
_entity_poly.entity_id
_entity_poly.type
_entity_poly.pdbx_seq_one_letter_code
_entity_poly.pdbx_strand_id
1 'polypeptide(L)'
;MNFFDFIRSVPDVVWSGLLASGLTLGGVLISNRSNKSRLEMQLNHDATIKSQERTASLRRDVYLDAAKKMPKALSSLIEPSDRDESFTVSPGLSDFFSVAAQIQLVAEPVTASLVGELVSKYNDLLMKSAFSRAVLGKAISDRNGWERKCERAVSESERVLLELNRLKEVPPTDSKMIDAVMGSYERYFNEAEEARLALNGAETRVRVERLNLLKRLLPNVKDIAEFQVSVLIGIRNDLGLTSDVELLELQAKKELTIMENTISSLEELVDLYSGDKF
;
A
#
# COMPACT_ATOMS: atom_id res chain seq x y z
N MET A 1 36.94 28.54 87.24
CA MET A 1 37.75 28.67 86.01
C MET A 1 36.79 29.06 84.92
N ASN A 2 36.84 30.30 84.46
CA ASN A 2 35.85 30.81 83.52
C ASN A 2 36.10 30.21 82.13
N PHE A 3 35.05 30.00 81.34
CA PHE A 3 35.13 29.47 79.97
C PHE A 3 36.15 30.24 79.09
N PHE A 4 36.29 31.55 79.35
CA PHE A 4 37.28 32.41 78.71
C PHE A 4 38.74 32.09 79.09
N ASP A 5 38.99 31.67 80.33
CA ASP A 5 40.34 31.29 80.79
C ASP A 5 40.76 29.95 80.16
N PHE A 6 39.79 29.05 79.97
CA PHE A 6 40.00 27.78 79.28
C PHE A 6 40.32 27.99 77.79
N ILE A 7 39.58 28.86 77.09
CA ILE A 7 39.83 29.18 75.67
C ILE A 7 41.22 29.80 75.47
N ARG A 8 41.67 30.68 76.39
CA ARG A 8 43.01 31.28 76.34
C ARG A 8 44.15 30.33 76.68
N SER A 9 43.88 29.18 77.29
CA SER A 9 44.90 28.18 77.67
C SER A 9 45.30 27.25 76.51
N VAL A 10 44.52 27.24 75.43
CA VAL A 10 44.77 26.41 74.26
C VAL A 10 45.78 27.10 73.33
N PRO A 11 46.88 26.43 72.91
CA PRO A 11 47.85 27.02 71.99
C PRO A 11 47.24 27.44 70.66
N ASP A 12 47.67 28.57 70.09
CA ASP A 12 47.18 29.10 68.81
C ASP A 12 47.31 28.09 67.65
N VAL A 13 48.29 27.18 67.71
CA VAL A 13 48.49 26.10 66.74
C VAL A 13 47.29 25.14 66.68
N VAL A 14 46.61 24.92 67.80
CA VAL A 14 45.42 24.05 67.87
C VAL A 14 44.23 24.75 67.23
N TRP A 15 44.04 26.05 67.51
CA TRP A 15 42.99 26.85 66.89
C TRP A 15 43.16 26.98 65.38
N SER A 16 44.40 27.15 64.90
CA SER A 16 44.70 27.22 63.47
C SER A 16 44.46 25.87 62.77
N GLY A 17 44.85 24.75 63.39
CA GLY A 17 44.53 23.41 62.87
C GLY A 17 43.03 23.11 62.80
N LEU A 18 42.26 23.57 63.79
CA LEU A 18 40.80 23.36 63.86
C LEU A 18 40.07 24.22 62.81
N LEU A 19 40.49 25.47 62.64
CA LEU A 19 39.97 26.34 61.56
C LEU A 19 40.35 25.83 60.16
N ALA A 20 41.61 25.41 59.97
CA ALA A 20 42.08 24.88 58.68
C ALA A 20 41.36 23.59 58.27
N SER A 21 41.16 22.66 59.21
CA SER A 21 40.41 21.43 58.97
C SER A 21 38.92 21.69 58.72
N GLY A 22 38.29 22.60 59.47
CA GLY A 22 36.91 23.04 59.24
C GLY A 22 36.70 23.69 57.87
N LEU A 23 37.62 24.56 57.45
CA LEU A 23 37.61 25.16 56.11
C LEU A 23 37.80 24.13 55.01
N THR A 24 38.69 23.15 55.22
CA THR A 24 38.94 22.09 54.24
C THR A 24 37.74 21.16 54.10
N LEU A 25 37.15 20.68 55.21
CA LEU A 25 35.92 19.89 55.21
C LEU A 25 34.74 20.66 54.60
N GLY A 26 34.56 21.93 54.98
CA GLY A 26 33.54 22.80 54.41
C GLY A 26 33.70 22.98 52.90
N GLY A 27 34.94 23.22 52.44
CA GLY A 27 35.28 23.33 51.02
C GLY A 27 34.97 22.05 50.25
N VAL A 28 35.33 20.88 50.80
CA VAL A 28 35.05 19.57 50.18
C VAL A 28 33.54 19.29 50.14
N LEU A 29 32.78 19.60 51.19
CA LEU A 29 31.34 19.39 51.23
C LEU A 29 30.60 20.28 50.22
N ILE A 30 30.98 21.57 50.13
CA ILE A 30 30.41 22.50 49.14
C ILE A 30 30.77 22.05 47.72
N SER A 31 32.03 21.67 47.48
CA SER A 31 32.50 21.16 46.19
C SER A 31 31.75 19.89 45.78
N ASN A 32 31.63 18.91 46.67
CA ASN A 32 30.89 17.68 46.41
C ASN A 32 29.41 17.92 46.15
N ARG A 33 28.77 18.83 46.89
CA ARG A 33 27.37 19.20 46.66
C ARG A 33 27.16 19.85 45.29
N SER A 34 28.05 20.76 44.90
CA SER A 34 28.04 21.41 43.59
C SER A 34 28.25 20.38 42.46
N ASN A 35 29.23 19.49 42.62
CA ASN A 35 29.51 18.43 41.65
C ASN A 35 28.33 17.47 41.49
N LYS A 36 27.70 17.07 42.60
CA LYS A 36 26.50 16.23 42.55
C LYS A 36 25.36 16.91 41.80
N SER A 37 25.10 18.19 42.05
CA SER A 37 24.05 18.94 41.35
C SER A 37 24.31 19.06 39.85
N ARG A 38 25.56 19.31 39.44
CA ARG A 38 25.96 19.35 38.02
C ARG A 38 25.81 17.98 37.36
N LEU A 39 26.21 16.92 38.06
CA LEU A 39 26.09 15.55 37.57
C LEU A 39 24.62 15.15 37.37
N GLU A 40 23.74 15.47 38.32
CA GLU A 40 22.30 15.22 38.20
C GLU A 40 21.69 15.98 37.01
N MET A 41 22.08 17.24 36.81
CA MET A 41 21.64 18.04 35.67
C MET A 41 22.10 17.44 34.33
N GLN A 42 23.36 17.00 34.25
CA GLN A 42 23.90 16.32 33.06
C GLN A 42 23.18 15.01 32.78
N LEU A 43 22.99 14.15 33.79
CA LEU A 43 22.29 12.88 33.63
C LEU A 43 20.84 13.07 33.17
N ASN A 44 20.13 14.09 33.70
CA ASN A 44 18.77 14.40 33.27
C ASN A 44 18.73 14.93 31.83
N HIS A 45 19.71 15.77 31.45
CA HIS A 45 19.84 16.24 30.07
C HIS A 45 20.13 15.06 29.12
N ASP A 46 21.12 14.24 29.43
CA ASP A 46 21.50 13.05 28.64
C ASP A 46 20.34 12.06 28.51
N ALA A 47 19.58 11.84 29.59
CA ALA A 47 18.38 10.99 29.55
C ALA A 47 17.31 11.56 28.59
N THR A 48 17.12 12.88 28.58
CA THR A 48 16.19 13.57 27.70
C THR A 48 16.64 13.47 26.24
N ILE A 49 17.90 13.79 25.95
CA ILE A 49 18.47 13.69 24.60
C ILE A 49 18.39 12.25 24.10
N LYS A 50 18.77 11.26 24.91
CA LYS A 50 18.70 9.85 24.54
C LYS A 50 17.28 9.38 24.26
N SER A 51 16.29 9.89 25.00
CA SER A 51 14.88 9.60 24.72
C SER A 51 14.45 10.20 23.38
N GLN A 52 14.84 11.44 23.10
CA GLN A 52 14.55 12.11 21.82
C GLN A 52 15.20 11.37 20.64
N GLU A 53 16.48 10.97 20.77
CA GLU A 53 17.20 10.19 19.76
C GLU A 53 16.51 8.85 19.46
N ARG A 54 16.06 8.14 20.51
CA ARG A 54 15.31 6.88 20.35
C ARG A 54 14.02 7.09 19.58
N THR A 55 13.24 8.11 19.94
CA THR A 55 11.99 8.44 19.24
C THR A 55 12.26 8.83 17.79
N ALA A 56 13.26 9.68 17.53
CA ALA A 56 13.65 10.08 16.18
C ALA A 56 14.11 8.90 15.33
N SER A 57 14.90 7.98 15.89
CA SER A 57 15.31 6.74 15.21
C SER A 57 14.12 5.87 14.87
N LEU A 58 13.20 5.67 15.82
CA LEU A 58 11.99 4.88 15.61
C LEU A 58 11.10 5.49 14.52
N ARG A 59 10.87 6.81 14.56
CA ARG A 59 10.13 7.55 13.52
C ARG A 59 10.77 7.35 12.15
N ARG A 60 12.08 7.56 12.04
CA ARG A 60 12.80 7.38 10.77
C ARG A 60 12.60 5.99 10.19
N ASP A 61 12.74 4.95 11.01
CA ASP A 61 12.65 3.57 10.53
C ASP A 61 11.21 3.24 10.08
N VAL A 62 10.20 3.65 10.85
CA VAL A 62 8.78 3.49 10.48
C VAL A 62 8.42 4.29 9.22
N TYR A 63 8.87 5.54 9.11
CA TYR A 63 8.56 6.41 7.97
C TYR A 63 9.19 5.92 6.67
N LEU A 64 10.43 5.41 6.73
CA LEU A 64 11.08 4.80 5.57
C LEU A 64 10.36 3.52 5.12
N ASP A 65 9.83 2.73 6.03
CA ASP A 65 9.03 1.56 5.68
C ASP A 65 7.70 1.97 5.03
N ALA A 66 7.07 3.03 5.53
CA ALA A 66 5.83 3.56 4.96
C ALA A 66 6.02 4.05 3.53
N ALA A 67 7.09 4.84 3.29
CA ALA A 67 7.44 5.33 1.96
C ALA A 67 7.64 4.19 0.95
N LYS A 68 8.13 3.02 1.38
CA LYS A 68 8.29 1.83 0.53
C LYS A 68 6.96 1.12 0.24
N LYS A 69 6.01 1.17 1.18
CA LYS A 69 4.75 0.41 1.11
C LYS A 69 3.59 1.19 0.47
N MET A 70 3.55 2.51 0.60
CA MET A 70 2.50 3.36 0.00
C MET A 70 2.32 3.13 -1.52
N PRO A 71 3.38 3.11 -2.35
CA PRO A 71 3.24 2.88 -3.79
C PRO A 71 2.69 1.48 -4.11
N LYS A 72 3.12 0.46 -3.35
CA LYS A 72 2.66 -0.94 -3.50
C LYS A 72 1.18 -1.09 -3.14
N ALA A 73 0.73 -0.40 -2.10
CA ALA A 73 -0.68 -0.37 -1.74
C ALA A 73 -1.52 0.22 -2.86
N LEU A 74 -1.07 1.34 -3.44
CA LEU A 74 -1.79 2.00 -4.53
C LEU A 74 -1.85 1.13 -5.79
N SER A 75 -0.74 0.51 -6.20
CA SER A 75 -0.71 -0.36 -7.38
C SER A 75 -1.65 -1.56 -7.22
N SER A 76 -1.71 -2.14 -6.01
CA SER A 76 -2.56 -3.30 -5.75
C SER A 76 -4.06 -3.03 -5.88
N LEU A 77 -4.49 -1.78 -5.70
CA LEU A 77 -5.90 -1.38 -5.86
C LEU A 77 -6.33 -1.26 -7.32
N ILE A 78 -5.37 -0.92 -8.20
CA ILE A 78 -5.58 -0.67 -9.63
C ILE A 78 -5.36 -1.95 -10.46
N GLU A 79 -4.53 -2.86 -9.98
CA GLU A 79 -4.21 -4.10 -10.68
C GLU A 79 -5.48 -4.90 -11.01
N PRO A 80 -5.80 -5.10 -12.31
CA PRO A 80 -6.96 -5.88 -12.72
C PRO A 80 -6.66 -7.35 -12.43
N SER A 81 -7.17 -7.85 -11.31
CA SER A 81 -7.11 -9.28 -11.04
C SER A 81 -8.15 -9.99 -11.89
N ASP A 82 -7.71 -10.95 -12.70
CA ASP A 82 -8.58 -11.88 -13.41
C ASP A 82 -9.18 -12.95 -12.47
N ARG A 83 -8.75 -12.94 -11.21
CA ARG A 83 -9.30 -13.83 -10.19
C ARG A 83 -10.56 -13.22 -9.61
N ASP A 84 -11.56 -14.07 -9.41
CA ASP A 84 -12.81 -13.78 -8.70
C ASP A 84 -12.53 -13.65 -7.19
N GLU A 85 -11.62 -12.75 -6.85
CA GLU A 85 -11.26 -12.39 -5.48
C GLU A 85 -12.05 -11.14 -5.11
N SER A 86 -13.38 -11.26 -5.12
CA SER A 86 -14.22 -10.26 -4.49
C SER A 86 -13.87 -10.26 -3.01
N PHE A 87 -13.24 -9.18 -2.52
CA PHE A 87 -13.01 -8.86 -1.10
C PHE A 87 -11.69 -9.26 -0.43
N THR A 88 -10.73 -9.91 -1.08
CA THR A 88 -9.43 -10.13 -0.44
C THR A 88 -8.62 -8.84 -0.39
N VAL A 89 -8.25 -8.38 0.81
CA VAL A 89 -7.29 -7.29 0.98
C VAL A 89 -5.95 -7.79 0.44
N SER A 90 -5.40 -7.07 -0.55
CA SER A 90 -4.11 -7.43 -1.12
C SER A 90 -3.02 -7.36 -0.03
N PRO A 91 -1.99 -8.23 -0.11
CA PRO A 91 -0.85 -8.14 0.81
C PRO A 91 -0.24 -6.73 0.85
N GLY A 92 -0.16 -6.05 -0.31
CA GLY A 92 0.36 -4.69 -0.41
C GLY A 92 -0.44 -3.66 0.39
N LEU A 93 -1.76 -3.79 0.45
CA LEU A 93 -2.62 -2.88 1.21
C LEU A 93 -2.58 -3.18 2.72
N SER A 94 -2.58 -4.46 3.10
CA SER A 94 -2.44 -4.88 4.50
C SER A 94 -1.10 -4.42 5.10
N ASP A 95 0.00 -4.56 4.35
CA ASP A 95 1.32 -4.12 4.78
C ASP A 95 1.37 -2.61 5.04
N PHE A 96 0.71 -1.83 4.18
CA PHE A 96 0.59 -0.38 4.37
C PHE A 96 -0.23 -0.03 5.61
N PHE A 97 -1.39 -0.67 5.83
CA PHE A 97 -2.20 -0.41 7.03
C PHE A 97 -1.46 -0.74 8.33
N SER A 98 -0.65 -1.79 8.34
CA SER A 98 0.20 -2.12 9.48
C SER A 98 1.19 -1.00 9.79
N VAL A 99 1.86 -0.44 8.78
CA VAL A 99 2.80 0.67 9.00
C VAL A 99 2.09 1.98 9.31
N ALA A 100 0.92 2.24 8.71
CA ALA A 100 0.11 3.41 9.05
C ALA A 100 -0.29 3.41 10.53
N ALA A 101 -0.65 2.24 11.09
CA ALA A 101 -0.91 2.10 12.53
C ALA A 101 0.35 2.38 13.38
N GLN A 102 1.53 1.95 12.92
CA GLN A 102 2.79 2.29 13.60
C GLN A 102 3.06 3.80 13.58
N ILE A 103 2.82 4.47 12.44
CA ILE A 103 2.95 5.93 12.32
C ILE A 103 2.04 6.63 13.32
N GLN A 104 0.78 6.20 13.45
CA GLN A 104 -0.16 6.79 14.40
C GLN A 104 0.31 6.72 15.86
N LEU A 105 1.19 5.79 16.21
CA LEU A 105 1.76 5.65 17.56
C LEU A 105 2.99 6.52 17.79
N VAL A 106 3.80 6.76 16.75
CA VAL A 106 5.14 7.39 16.90
C VAL A 106 5.19 8.82 16.39
N ALA A 107 4.27 9.22 15.52
CA ALA A 107 4.26 10.51 14.85
C ALA A 107 3.76 11.66 15.71
N GLU A 108 4.04 12.89 15.27
CA GLU A 108 3.37 14.07 15.83
C GLU A 108 1.86 14.02 15.51
N PRO A 109 1.00 14.64 16.34
CA PRO A 109 -0.47 14.55 16.19
C PRO A 109 -0.98 14.95 14.81
N VAL A 110 -0.37 15.95 14.18
CA VAL A 110 -0.74 16.42 12.84
C VAL A 110 -0.45 15.34 11.78
N THR A 111 0.75 14.77 11.82
CA THR A 111 1.18 13.71 10.89
C THR A 111 0.36 12.43 11.10
N ALA A 112 0.09 12.05 12.35
CA ALA A 112 -0.78 10.92 12.69
C ALA A 112 -2.20 11.10 12.13
N SER A 113 -2.76 12.33 12.22
CA SER A 113 -4.07 12.67 11.66
C SER A 113 -4.08 12.55 10.13
N LEU A 114 -3.07 13.11 9.45
CA LEU A 114 -2.94 13.00 7.99
C LEU A 114 -2.86 11.53 7.55
N VAL A 115 -2.10 10.69 8.26
CA VAL A 115 -2.02 9.26 7.94
C VAL A 115 -3.36 8.56 8.16
N GLY A 116 -4.09 8.89 9.22
CA GLY A 116 -5.45 8.37 9.45
C GLY A 116 -6.43 8.73 8.32
N GLU A 117 -6.37 9.96 7.81
CA GLU A 117 -7.17 10.37 6.66
C GLU A 117 -6.75 9.65 5.38
N LEU A 118 -5.44 9.45 5.16
CA LEU A 118 -4.93 8.68 4.04
C LEU A 118 -5.46 7.24 4.07
N VAL A 119 -5.39 6.56 5.21
CA VAL A 119 -5.98 5.21 5.39
C VAL A 119 -7.47 5.20 5.05
N SER A 120 -8.20 6.24 5.45
CA SER A 120 -9.62 6.36 5.14
C SER A 120 -9.89 6.49 3.64
N LYS A 121 -9.08 7.27 2.90
CA LYS A 121 -9.15 7.37 1.44
C LYS A 121 -8.82 6.04 0.75
N TYR A 122 -7.83 5.30 1.25
CA TYR A 122 -7.53 3.95 0.76
C TYR A 122 -8.70 2.97 0.96
N ASN A 123 -9.36 3.02 2.12
CA ASN A 123 -10.52 2.19 2.40
C ASN A 123 -11.71 2.52 1.49
N ASP A 124 -11.97 3.82 1.25
CA ASP A 124 -12.99 4.25 0.30
C ASP A 124 -12.69 3.72 -1.12
N LEU A 125 -11.45 3.84 -1.59
CA LEU A 125 -11.05 3.29 -2.88
C LEU A 125 -11.14 1.76 -2.92
N LEU A 126 -10.78 1.06 -1.86
CA LEU A 126 -10.93 -0.39 -1.75
C LEU A 126 -12.41 -0.80 -1.94
N MET A 127 -13.34 -0.11 -1.28
CA MET A 127 -14.77 -0.38 -1.40
C MET A 127 -15.27 -0.10 -2.82
N LYS A 128 -14.91 1.05 -3.42
CA LYS A 128 -15.24 1.39 -4.81
C LYS A 128 -14.68 0.37 -5.81
N SER A 129 -13.46 -0.12 -5.57
CA SER A 129 -12.79 -1.15 -6.37
C SER A 129 -13.52 -2.49 -6.25
N ALA A 130 -13.93 -2.90 -5.05
CA ALA A 130 -14.68 -4.15 -4.84
C ALA A 130 -15.99 -4.18 -5.65
N PHE A 131 -16.78 -3.10 -5.60
CA PHE A 131 -18.03 -3.01 -6.39
C PHE A 131 -17.78 -3.03 -7.90
N SER A 132 -16.77 -2.30 -8.36
CA SER A 132 -16.46 -2.24 -9.80
C SER A 132 -15.89 -3.56 -10.32
N ARG A 133 -15.09 -4.26 -9.51
CA ARG A 133 -14.56 -5.60 -9.82
C ARG A 133 -15.65 -6.66 -9.90
N ALA A 134 -16.74 -6.55 -9.14
CA ALA A 134 -17.86 -7.49 -9.25
C ALA A 134 -18.50 -7.49 -10.65
N VAL A 135 -18.61 -6.31 -11.28
CA VAL A 135 -19.12 -6.16 -12.65
C VAL A 135 -18.17 -6.81 -13.67
N LEU A 136 -16.86 -6.55 -13.53
CA LEU A 136 -15.84 -7.17 -14.36
C LEU A 136 -15.80 -8.70 -14.18
N GLY A 137 -15.89 -9.18 -12.93
CA GLY A 137 -15.91 -10.60 -12.59
C GLY A 137 -17.07 -11.33 -13.26
N LYS A 138 -18.25 -10.71 -13.34
CA LYS A 138 -19.37 -11.25 -14.12
C LYS A 138 -19.02 -11.37 -15.61
N ALA A 139 -18.44 -10.34 -16.22
CA ALA A 139 -18.05 -10.39 -17.64
C ALA A 139 -16.99 -11.47 -17.92
N ILE A 140 -16.02 -11.64 -17.01
CA ILE A 140 -15.01 -12.70 -17.09
C ILE A 140 -15.66 -14.08 -16.95
N SER A 141 -16.59 -14.24 -16.01
CA SER A 141 -17.33 -15.50 -15.81
C SER A 141 -18.13 -15.87 -17.06
N ASP A 142 -18.83 -14.90 -17.67
CA ASP A 142 -19.55 -15.07 -18.92
C ASP A 142 -18.60 -15.50 -20.06
N ARG A 143 -17.46 -14.81 -20.22
CA ARG A 143 -16.42 -15.18 -21.19
C ARG A 143 -15.93 -16.62 -20.99
N ASN A 144 -15.58 -16.99 -19.76
CA ASN A 144 -15.12 -18.34 -19.43
C ASN A 144 -16.21 -19.40 -19.68
N GLY A 145 -17.49 -19.02 -19.56
CA GLY A 145 -18.62 -19.86 -19.93
C GLY A 145 -18.66 -20.17 -21.43
N TRP A 146 -18.47 -19.14 -22.26
CA TRP A 146 -18.42 -19.29 -23.72
C TRP A 146 -17.17 -20.03 -24.20
N GLU A 147 -16.02 -19.76 -23.58
CA GLU A 147 -14.76 -20.45 -23.86
C GLU A 147 -14.92 -21.97 -23.67
N ARG A 148 -15.43 -22.40 -22.50
CA ARG A 148 -15.72 -23.82 -22.23
C ARG A 148 -16.72 -24.44 -23.21
N LYS A 149 -17.72 -23.68 -23.64
CA LYS A 149 -18.70 -24.17 -24.63
C LYS A 149 -18.05 -24.37 -26.00
N CYS A 150 -17.22 -23.42 -26.42
CA CYS A 150 -16.47 -23.47 -27.66
C CYS A 150 -15.50 -24.68 -27.66
N GLU A 151 -14.69 -24.83 -26.62
CA GLU A 151 -13.75 -25.96 -26.46
C GLU A 151 -14.47 -27.31 -26.55
N ARG A 152 -15.62 -27.44 -25.86
CA ARG A 152 -16.43 -28.67 -25.90
C ARG A 152 -16.97 -28.95 -27.30
N ALA A 153 -17.52 -27.94 -27.97
CA ALA A 153 -18.10 -28.11 -29.30
C ALA A 153 -17.03 -28.46 -30.35
N VAL A 154 -15.85 -27.83 -30.28
CA VAL A 154 -14.69 -28.17 -31.12
C VAL A 154 -14.24 -29.60 -30.86
N SER A 155 -14.08 -30.00 -29.60
CA SER A 155 -13.64 -31.36 -29.25
C SER A 155 -14.64 -32.44 -29.73
N GLU A 156 -15.94 -32.20 -29.60
CA GLU A 156 -16.96 -33.11 -30.13
C GLU A 156 -16.98 -33.16 -31.65
N SER A 157 -16.79 -32.02 -32.32
CA SER A 157 -16.65 -31.95 -33.79
C SER A 157 -15.47 -32.79 -34.29
N GLU A 158 -14.30 -32.66 -33.65
CA GLU A 158 -13.11 -33.46 -33.95
C GLU A 158 -13.36 -34.96 -33.71
N ARG A 159 -14.02 -35.31 -32.61
CA ARG A 159 -14.39 -36.70 -32.30
C ARG A 159 -15.30 -37.30 -33.37
N VAL A 160 -16.31 -36.56 -33.82
CA VAL A 160 -17.24 -37.03 -34.87
C VAL A 160 -16.52 -37.13 -36.22
N LEU A 161 -15.62 -36.20 -36.54
CA LEU A 161 -14.82 -36.25 -37.76
C LEU A 161 -13.92 -37.49 -37.81
N LEU A 162 -13.29 -37.86 -36.69
CA LEU A 162 -12.51 -39.09 -36.57
C LEU A 162 -13.36 -40.34 -36.83
N GLU A 163 -14.59 -40.39 -36.30
CA GLU A 163 -15.50 -41.51 -36.52
C GLU A 163 -15.99 -41.57 -37.98
N LEU A 164 -16.26 -40.42 -38.59
CA LEU A 164 -16.60 -40.34 -40.01
C LEU A 164 -15.46 -40.88 -40.89
N ASN A 165 -14.21 -40.59 -40.55
CA ASN A 165 -13.05 -41.12 -41.27
C ASN A 165 -12.96 -42.65 -41.14
N ARG A 166 -13.17 -43.20 -39.94
CA ARG A 166 -13.22 -44.66 -39.73
C ARG A 166 -14.32 -45.34 -40.55
N LEU A 167 -15.51 -44.76 -40.61
CA LEU A 167 -16.63 -45.33 -41.39
C LEU A 167 -16.38 -45.34 -42.90
N LYS A 168 -15.55 -44.40 -43.40
CA LYS A 168 -15.11 -44.36 -44.80
C LYS A 168 -14.05 -45.41 -45.13
N GLU A 169 -13.33 -45.92 -44.15
CA GLU A 169 -12.28 -46.95 -44.32
C GLU A 169 -12.85 -48.38 -44.41
N VAL A 170 -14.13 -48.59 -44.07
CA VAL A 170 -14.81 -49.90 -44.12
C VAL A 170 -15.75 -49.98 -45.34
N PRO A 171 -15.68 -51.03 -46.19
CA PRO A 171 -16.64 -51.29 -47.27
C PRO A 171 -17.76 -52.27 -46.87
N PRO A 172 -18.95 -52.26 -47.51
CA PRO A 172 -19.79 -51.13 -47.89
C PRO A 172 -20.62 -50.67 -46.68
N THR A 173 -20.29 -49.50 -46.13
CA THR A 173 -21.01 -48.91 -45.00
C THR A 173 -22.39 -48.37 -45.42
N ASP A 174 -23.42 -48.61 -44.61
CA ASP A 174 -24.78 -48.09 -44.81
C ASP A 174 -24.76 -46.57 -44.94
N SER A 175 -25.21 -46.04 -46.09
CA SER A 175 -25.29 -44.60 -46.38
C SER A 175 -26.02 -43.83 -45.29
N LYS A 176 -27.05 -44.43 -44.67
CA LYS A 176 -27.81 -43.79 -43.60
C LYS A 176 -26.99 -43.55 -42.34
N MET A 177 -26.01 -44.40 -42.07
CA MET A 177 -25.11 -44.25 -40.92
C MET A 177 -24.12 -43.11 -41.15
N ILE A 178 -23.59 -42.98 -42.37
CA ILE A 178 -22.73 -41.86 -42.75
C ILE A 178 -23.50 -40.54 -42.66
N ASP A 179 -24.73 -40.49 -43.18
CA ASP A 179 -25.57 -39.29 -43.12
C ASP A 179 -25.89 -38.86 -41.68
N ALA A 180 -26.15 -39.83 -40.78
CA ALA A 180 -26.42 -39.55 -39.36
C ALA A 180 -25.18 -38.99 -38.63
N VAL A 181 -23.99 -39.51 -38.93
CA VAL A 181 -22.72 -39.01 -38.36
C VAL A 181 -22.38 -37.64 -38.93
N MET A 182 -22.62 -37.41 -40.22
CA MET A 182 -22.42 -36.10 -40.86
C MET A 182 -23.37 -35.04 -40.28
N GLY A 183 -24.65 -35.37 -40.05
CA GLY A 183 -25.58 -34.46 -39.37
C GLY A 183 -25.18 -34.15 -37.91
N SER A 184 -24.53 -35.10 -37.23
CA SER A 184 -23.97 -34.85 -35.89
C SER A 184 -22.76 -33.92 -35.94
N TYR A 185 -21.90 -34.06 -36.94
CA TYR A 185 -20.76 -33.16 -37.18
C TYR A 185 -21.24 -31.74 -37.46
N GLU A 186 -22.18 -31.57 -38.40
CA GLU A 186 -22.73 -30.26 -38.75
C GLU A 186 -23.33 -29.55 -37.53
N ARG A 187 -24.03 -30.28 -36.65
CA ARG A 187 -24.55 -29.73 -35.40
C ARG A 187 -23.45 -29.19 -34.50
N TYR A 188 -22.40 -29.98 -34.21
CA TYR A 188 -21.31 -29.54 -33.33
C TYR A 188 -20.45 -28.43 -33.96
N PHE A 189 -20.27 -28.48 -35.27
CA PHE A 189 -19.58 -27.41 -36.01
C PHE A 189 -20.33 -26.08 -35.92
N ASN A 190 -21.65 -26.09 -36.16
CA ASN A 190 -22.48 -24.88 -36.03
C ASN A 190 -22.50 -24.38 -34.57
N GLU A 191 -22.59 -25.27 -33.59
CA GLU A 191 -22.52 -24.90 -32.17
C GLU A 191 -21.16 -24.27 -31.80
N ALA A 192 -20.05 -24.76 -32.37
CA ALA A 192 -18.73 -24.19 -32.18
C ALA A 192 -18.62 -22.78 -32.80
N GLU A 193 -19.15 -22.58 -34.01
CA GLU A 193 -19.15 -21.26 -34.66
C GLU A 193 -20.02 -20.24 -33.89
N GLU A 194 -21.21 -20.64 -33.44
CA GLU A 194 -22.06 -19.80 -32.58
C GLU A 194 -21.36 -19.45 -31.26
N ALA A 195 -20.73 -20.43 -30.61
CA ALA A 195 -19.99 -20.22 -29.37
C ALA A 195 -18.78 -19.30 -29.59
N ARG A 196 -18.10 -19.40 -30.74
CA ARG A 196 -16.95 -18.54 -31.09
C ARG A 196 -17.36 -17.09 -31.30
N LEU A 197 -18.47 -16.85 -32.02
CA LEU A 197 -19.03 -15.50 -32.19
C LEU A 197 -19.41 -14.89 -30.83
N ALA A 198 -20.08 -15.67 -29.98
CA ALA A 198 -20.44 -15.24 -28.63
C ALA A 198 -19.22 -14.97 -27.74
N LEU A 199 -18.16 -15.78 -27.86
CA LEU A 199 -16.89 -15.59 -27.15
C LEU A 199 -16.22 -14.25 -27.52
N ASN A 200 -16.14 -13.91 -28.81
CA ASN A 200 -15.59 -12.63 -29.26
C ASN A 200 -16.38 -11.43 -28.69
N GLY A 201 -17.72 -11.54 -28.67
CA GLY A 201 -18.58 -10.55 -28.00
C GLY A 201 -18.28 -10.42 -26.50
N ALA A 202 -18.11 -11.55 -25.81
CA ALA A 202 -17.76 -11.58 -24.39
C ALA A 202 -16.36 -11.00 -24.10
N GLU A 203 -15.36 -11.28 -24.95
CA GLU A 203 -14.01 -10.71 -24.85
C GLU A 203 -14.02 -9.18 -25.00
N THR A 204 -14.81 -8.67 -25.94
CA THR A 204 -15.00 -7.24 -26.14
C THR A 204 -15.64 -6.61 -24.90
N ARG A 205 -16.66 -7.25 -24.34
CA ARG A 205 -17.26 -6.80 -23.08
C ARG A 205 -16.27 -6.78 -21.92
N VAL A 206 -15.43 -7.81 -21.76
CA VAL A 206 -14.37 -7.82 -20.75
C VAL A 206 -13.39 -6.66 -20.93
N ARG A 207 -12.97 -6.37 -22.17
CA ARG A 207 -12.10 -5.21 -22.47
C ARG A 207 -12.75 -3.89 -22.07
N VAL A 208 -14.01 -3.67 -22.46
CA VAL A 208 -14.77 -2.46 -22.09
C VAL A 208 -14.91 -2.33 -20.57
N GLU A 209 -15.27 -3.40 -19.87
CA GLU A 209 -15.42 -3.36 -18.41
C GLU A 209 -14.09 -3.14 -17.67
N ARG A 210 -12.96 -3.63 -18.20
CA ARG A 210 -11.62 -3.31 -17.67
C ARG A 210 -11.31 -1.82 -17.82
N LEU A 211 -11.61 -1.23 -18.97
CA LEU A 211 -11.40 0.21 -19.18
C LEU A 211 -12.34 1.05 -18.29
N ASN A 212 -13.61 0.64 -18.16
CA ASN A 212 -14.56 1.29 -17.24
C ASN A 212 -14.13 1.20 -15.78
N LEU A 213 -13.55 0.07 -15.35
CA LEU A 213 -12.96 -0.08 -14.02
C LEU A 213 -11.87 0.97 -13.80
N LEU A 214 -10.90 1.06 -14.72
CA LEU A 214 -9.82 2.06 -14.63
C LEU A 214 -10.37 3.49 -14.62
N LYS A 215 -11.31 3.81 -15.51
CA LYS A 215 -11.98 5.12 -15.58
C LYS A 215 -12.63 5.53 -14.26
N ARG A 216 -13.24 4.58 -13.53
CA ARG A 216 -13.86 4.83 -12.22
C ARG A 216 -12.83 4.99 -11.10
N LEU A 217 -11.72 4.25 -11.14
CA LEU A 217 -10.75 4.22 -10.05
C LEU A 217 -9.72 5.35 -10.14
N LEU A 218 -9.25 5.71 -11.34
CA LEU A 218 -8.14 6.64 -11.52
C LEU A 218 -8.35 8.05 -10.91
N PRO A 219 -9.55 8.66 -10.93
CA PRO A 219 -9.76 9.93 -10.24
C PRO A 219 -9.46 9.83 -8.74
N ASN A 220 -9.90 8.75 -8.09
CA ASN A 220 -9.65 8.53 -6.66
C ASN A 220 -8.16 8.22 -6.38
N VAL A 221 -7.48 7.54 -7.32
CA VAL A 221 -6.04 7.29 -7.23
C VAL A 221 -5.27 8.62 -7.27
N LYS A 222 -5.67 9.54 -8.15
CA LYS A 222 -5.11 10.90 -8.22
C LYS A 222 -5.31 11.64 -6.89
N ASP A 223 -6.52 11.62 -6.33
CA ASP A 223 -6.82 12.25 -5.04
C ASP A 223 -5.96 11.68 -3.90
N ILE A 224 -5.73 10.35 -3.91
CA ILE A 224 -4.84 9.69 -2.94
C ILE A 224 -3.39 10.12 -3.17
N ALA A 225 -2.92 10.14 -4.41
CA ALA A 225 -1.55 10.55 -4.75
C ALA A 225 -1.27 12.00 -4.34
N GLU A 226 -2.22 12.91 -4.57
CA GLU A 226 -2.14 14.30 -4.11
C GLU A 226 -2.06 14.36 -2.58
N PHE A 227 -2.90 13.60 -1.88
CA PHE A 227 -2.92 13.58 -0.43
C PHE A 227 -1.68 12.91 0.20
N GLN A 228 -1.06 11.94 -0.48
CA GLN A 228 0.21 11.35 -0.07
C GLN A 228 1.32 12.40 0.03
N VAL A 229 1.30 13.45 -0.81
CA VAL A 229 2.27 14.55 -0.72
C VAL A 229 2.16 15.25 0.63
N SER A 230 0.94 15.55 1.08
CA SER A 230 0.70 16.16 2.39
C SER A 230 1.22 15.28 3.53
N VAL A 231 1.01 13.96 3.44
CA VAL A 231 1.56 12.99 4.40
C VAL A 231 3.09 12.99 4.39
N LEU A 232 3.71 13.00 3.21
CA LEU A 232 5.17 13.05 3.08
C LEU A 232 5.75 14.35 3.64
N ILE A 233 5.08 15.49 3.44
CA ILE A 233 5.46 16.77 4.05
C ILE A 233 5.38 16.68 5.58
N GLY A 234 4.29 16.12 6.13
CA GLY A 234 4.15 15.88 7.57
C GLY A 234 5.28 15.01 8.13
N ILE A 235 5.56 13.88 7.47
CA ILE A 235 6.68 12.98 7.80
C ILE A 235 8.03 13.72 7.78
N ARG A 236 8.27 14.57 6.78
CA ARG A 236 9.51 15.35 6.70
C ARG A 236 9.61 16.37 7.82
N ASN A 237 8.51 17.05 8.16
CA ASN A 237 8.45 18.00 9.27
C ASN A 237 8.75 17.31 10.61
N ASP A 238 8.19 16.13 10.84
CA ASP A 238 8.47 15.31 12.03
C ASP A 238 9.96 14.91 12.15
N LEU A 239 10.68 14.85 11.02
CA LEU A 239 12.12 14.56 10.94
C LEU A 239 12.98 15.83 10.89
N GLY A 240 12.40 17.03 10.91
CA GLY A 240 13.11 18.30 10.77
C GLY A 240 13.65 18.57 9.36
N LEU A 241 13.13 17.88 8.33
CA LEU A 241 13.54 18.00 6.92
C LEU A 241 12.67 19.01 6.15
N THR A 242 12.62 20.25 6.61
CA THR A 242 11.73 21.29 6.06
C THR A 242 12.25 21.95 4.79
N SER A 243 13.53 21.77 4.45
CA SER A 243 14.08 22.21 3.18
C SER A 243 13.41 21.43 2.03
N ASP A 244 13.09 22.10 0.93
CA ASP A 244 12.59 21.51 -0.32
C ASP A 244 11.09 21.11 -0.38
N VAL A 245 10.25 21.58 0.54
CA VAL A 245 8.79 21.33 0.47
C VAL A 245 8.19 21.84 -0.84
N GLU A 246 8.56 23.06 -1.27
CA GLU A 246 8.07 23.64 -2.53
C GLU A 246 8.48 22.82 -3.77
N LEU A 247 9.69 22.24 -3.76
CA LEU A 247 10.17 21.39 -4.84
C LEU A 247 9.39 20.06 -4.90
N LEU A 248 9.06 19.48 -3.75
CA LEU A 248 8.24 18.27 -3.67
C LEU A 248 6.83 18.52 -4.19
N GLU A 249 6.20 19.63 -3.79
CA GLU A 249 4.89 20.01 -4.30
C GLU A 249 4.91 20.25 -5.81
N LEU A 250 5.96 20.89 -6.33
CA LEU A 250 6.13 21.12 -7.75
C LEU A 250 6.30 19.81 -8.54
N GLN A 251 7.11 18.88 -8.02
CA GLN A 251 7.31 17.57 -8.62
C GLN A 251 6.00 16.78 -8.63
N ALA A 252 5.28 16.78 -7.50
CA ALA A 252 3.98 16.12 -7.40
C ALA A 252 2.96 16.69 -8.38
N LYS A 253 2.88 18.03 -8.52
CA LYS A 253 2.01 18.67 -9.52
C LYS A 253 2.32 18.18 -10.93
N LYS A 254 3.60 18.08 -11.29
CA LYS A 254 4.01 17.56 -12.61
C LYS A 254 3.55 16.11 -12.81
N GLU A 255 3.72 15.26 -11.81
CA GLU A 255 3.28 13.86 -11.86
C GLU A 255 1.75 13.74 -11.95
N LEU A 256 1.00 14.57 -11.20
CA LEU A 256 -0.46 14.63 -11.26
C LEU A 256 -0.98 15.09 -12.63
N THR A 257 -0.32 16.05 -13.29
CA THR A 257 -0.68 16.46 -14.66
C THR A 257 -0.48 15.32 -15.66
N ILE A 258 0.56 14.49 -15.50
CA ILE A 258 0.76 13.31 -16.34
C ILE A 258 -0.39 12.31 -16.13
N MET A 259 -0.82 12.11 -14.88
CA MET A 259 -1.96 11.27 -14.56
C MET A 259 -3.26 11.80 -15.15
N GLU A 260 -3.53 13.11 -15.08
CA GLU A 260 -4.70 13.74 -15.70
C GLU A 260 -4.74 13.50 -17.20
N ASN A 261 -3.63 13.71 -17.91
CA ASN A 261 -3.56 13.45 -19.34
C ASN A 261 -3.83 11.97 -19.67
N THR A 262 -3.38 11.06 -18.81
CA THR A 262 -3.62 9.61 -18.95
C THR A 262 -5.08 9.26 -18.69
N ILE A 263 -5.74 9.94 -17.75
CA ILE A 263 -7.18 9.77 -17.50
C ILE A 263 -7.96 10.20 -18.75
N SER A 264 -7.67 11.37 -19.30
CA SER A 264 -8.34 11.88 -20.50
C SER A 264 -8.18 10.94 -21.71
N SER A 265 -6.98 10.41 -21.94
CA SER A 265 -6.76 9.46 -23.05
C SER A 265 -7.49 8.12 -22.86
N LEU A 266 -7.69 7.69 -21.61
CA LEU A 266 -8.50 6.51 -21.32
C LEU A 266 -9.99 6.74 -21.63
N GLU A 267 -10.50 7.96 -21.46
CA GLU A 267 -11.89 8.28 -21.84
C GLU A 267 -12.10 8.12 -23.34
N GLU A 268 -11.17 8.62 -24.16
CA GLU A 268 -11.19 8.45 -25.61
C GLU A 268 -11.14 6.98 -26.03
N LEU A 269 -10.32 6.16 -25.33
CA LEU A 269 -10.24 4.72 -25.58
C LEU A 269 -11.54 3.99 -25.21
N VAL A 270 -12.16 4.33 -24.07
CA VAL A 270 -13.45 3.75 -23.69
C VAL A 270 -14.50 4.03 -24.76
N ASP A 271 -14.55 5.26 -25.27
CA ASP A 271 -15.52 5.66 -26.29
C ASP A 271 -15.28 4.95 -27.62
N LEU A 272 -14.01 4.75 -28.01
CA LEU A 272 -13.64 3.95 -29.20
C LEU A 272 -14.13 2.50 -29.08
N TYR A 273 -13.83 1.84 -27.96
CA TYR A 273 -14.21 0.43 -27.73
C TYR A 273 -15.70 0.23 -27.43
N SER A 274 -16.41 1.27 -26.98
CA SER A 274 -17.86 1.24 -26.76
C SER A 274 -18.66 1.64 -28.02
N GLY A 275 -18.03 2.38 -28.93
CA GLY A 275 -18.60 2.88 -30.18
C GLY A 275 -18.60 1.87 -31.34
N ASP A 276 -17.73 0.85 -31.29
CA ASP A 276 -17.80 -0.33 -32.15
C ASP A 276 -19.02 -1.18 -31.76
N LYS A 277 -20.21 -0.70 -32.16
CA LYS A 277 -21.44 -1.49 -32.16
C LYS A 277 -21.31 -2.60 -33.21
N PHE A 278 -21.01 -3.81 -32.75
CA PHE A 278 -21.34 -5.05 -33.45
C PHE A 278 -22.64 -5.62 -32.87
#